data_AF-A0A2M6WJX8-F1
#
_entry.id   AF-A0A2M6WJX8-F1
#
_cell.length_a   1.000
_cell.length_b   1.000
_cell.length_c   1.000
_cell.angle_alpha   90.00
_cell.angle_beta   90.00
_cell.angle_gamma   90.00
#
_symmetry.space_group_name_H-M   'P 1'
#
loop_
_entity.id
_entity.type
_entity.pdbx_description
1 polymer ?
#
loop_
_entity_poly.entity_id
_entity_poly.type
_entity_poly.pdbx_seq_one_letter_code
_entity_poly.pdbx_strand_id
1 'polypeptide(L)'
;MNYQFPNRSVVIKLGGSIIHPEDINTPYIKEFKEFIEKNVEEKKKFVIVAGGGQLARKFQLASKEIKSELTQEEADWIGIHATRLNAQLLRTVLANITDPIVIHRRFKIKFRQYPVTISSGWTPGNSTDHIAAILAKDFKTKVFIVAGKPEYMYDK
;
A
#
# COMPACT_ATOMS: atom_id res chain seq x y z
N MET A 1 0.48 -1.82 17.65
CA MET A 1 1.43 -2.59 16.81
C MET A 1 2.84 -2.42 17.38
N ASN A 2 3.52 -3.51 17.80
CA ASN A 2 4.85 -3.45 18.44
C ASN A 2 5.87 -4.23 17.59
N TYR A 3 6.67 -3.52 16.80
CA TYR A 3 7.75 -4.11 15.99
C TYR A 3 9.02 -3.28 16.16
N GLN A 4 10.17 -3.93 16.35
CA GLN A 4 11.46 -3.26 16.45
C GLN A 4 12.17 -3.23 15.10
N PHE A 5 12.57 -2.04 14.64
CA PHE A 5 13.17 -1.87 13.33
C PHE A 5 14.70 -1.94 13.35
N PRO A 6 15.32 -2.96 12.73
CA PRO A 6 16.78 -3.05 12.65
C PRO A 6 17.41 -2.06 11.65
N ASN A 7 16.63 -1.42 10.77
CA ASN A 7 17.11 -0.47 9.77
C ASN A 7 16.35 0.88 9.87
N ARG A 8 16.91 1.95 9.27
CA ARG A 8 16.29 3.28 9.21
C ARG A 8 15.27 3.40 8.08
N SER A 9 15.42 2.69 6.97
CA SER A 9 14.43 2.65 5.89
C SER A 9 13.68 1.33 5.91
N VAL A 10 12.37 1.39 5.72
CA VAL A 10 11.45 0.26 5.73
C VAL A 10 10.49 0.38 4.56
N VAL A 11 10.20 -0.74 3.90
CA VAL A 11 9.08 -0.83 2.94
C VAL A 11 7.99 -1.69 3.55
N ILE A 12 6.75 -1.18 3.57
CA ILE A 12 5.58 -1.85 4.10
C ILE A 12 4.57 -2.01 2.96
N LYS A 13 4.25 -3.24 2.57
CA LYS A 13 3.03 -3.50 1.82
C LYS A 13 1.89 -3.60 2.83
N LEU A 14 0.96 -2.63 2.79
CA LEU A 14 -0.23 -2.64 3.62
C LEU A 14 -1.41 -3.20 2.81
N GLY A 15 -1.84 -4.40 3.20
CA GLY A 15 -2.89 -5.14 2.53
C GLY A 15 -4.20 -4.36 2.51
N GLY A 16 -4.83 -4.31 1.33
CA GLY A 16 -6.09 -3.58 1.19
C GLY A 16 -7.23 -4.18 2.00
N SER A 17 -7.18 -5.47 2.34
CA SER A 17 -8.15 -6.11 3.27
C SER A 17 -7.95 -5.69 4.72
N ILE A 18 -6.83 -5.06 5.07
CA ILE A 18 -6.63 -4.43 6.37
C ILE A 18 -7.18 -3.01 6.35
N ILE A 19 -6.92 -2.26 5.27
CA ILE A 19 -7.41 -0.88 5.07
C ILE A 19 -8.94 -0.86 4.90
N HIS A 20 -9.46 -1.77 4.09
CA HIS A 20 -10.84 -1.84 3.64
C HIS A 20 -11.28 -3.32 3.55
N PRO A 21 -11.51 -4.00 4.70
CA PRO A 21 -12.02 -5.36 4.77
C PRO A 21 -13.43 -5.53 4.20
N GLU A 22 -14.42 -4.78 4.70
CA GLU A 22 -15.78 -4.70 4.13
C GLU A 22 -16.16 -3.24 3.95
N ASP A 23 -15.94 -2.47 5.03
CA ASP A 23 -15.86 -1.02 5.09
C ASP A 23 -14.43 -0.58 5.43
N ILE A 24 -14.19 0.73 5.43
CA ILE A 24 -12.91 1.33 5.80
C ILE A 24 -12.64 1.05 7.29
N ASN A 25 -11.51 0.41 7.59
CA ASN A 25 -11.09 0.13 8.97
C ASN A 25 -10.40 1.36 9.60
N THR A 26 -11.19 2.39 9.89
CA THR A 26 -10.70 3.64 10.49
C THR A 26 -9.95 3.43 11.82
N PRO A 27 -10.40 2.56 12.75
CA PRO A 27 -9.64 2.28 13.97
C PRO A 27 -8.21 1.81 13.69
N TYR A 28 -8.05 0.85 12.78
CA TYR A 28 -6.72 0.38 12.38
C TYR A 28 -5.89 1.48 11.72
N ILE A 29 -6.49 2.27 10.82
CA ILE A 29 -5.77 3.37 10.14
C ILE A 29 -5.27 4.40 11.14
N LYS A 30 -6.04 4.68 12.20
CA LYS A 30 -5.62 5.56 13.30
C LYS A 30 -4.42 4.98 14.06
N GLU A 31 -4.50 3.72 14.48
CA GLU A 31 -3.37 3.04 15.14
C GLU A 31 -2.12 2.97 14.25
N PHE A 32 -2.32 2.71 12.96
CA PHE A 32 -1.24 2.68 11.98
C PHE A 32 -0.61 4.07 11.80
N LYS A 33 -1.41 5.14 11.78
CA LYS A 33 -0.91 6.52 11.76
C LYS A 33 -0.02 6.79 12.97
N GLU A 34 -0.51 6.53 14.18
CA GLU A 34 0.23 6.74 15.43
C GLU A 34 1.53 5.92 15.44
N PHE A 35 1.49 4.68 14.97
CA PHE A 35 2.67 3.84 14.81
C PHE A 35 3.71 4.45 13.86
N ILE A 36 3.28 4.94 12.69
CA ILE A 36 4.20 5.55 11.71
C ILE A 36 4.79 6.84 12.27
N GLU A 37 3.98 7.72 12.84
CA GLU A 37 4.43 9.00 13.41
C GLU A 37 5.48 8.79 14.51
N LYS A 38 5.20 7.90 15.47
CA LYS A 38 6.16 7.55 16.54
C LYS A 38 7.51 7.09 15.97
N ASN A 39 7.50 6.21 14.97
CA ASN A 39 8.75 5.70 14.40
C ASN A 39 9.48 6.74 13.53
N VAL A 40 8.75 7.69 12.94
CA VAL A 40 9.36 8.82 12.22
C VAL A 40 10.09 9.74 13.19
N GLU A 41 9.57 9.97 14.40
CA GLU A 41 10.27 10.70 15.46
C GLU A 41 11.61 10.03 15.81
N GLU A 42 11.65 8.69 15.82
CA GLU A 42 12.84 7.86 15.95
C GLU A 42 13.71 7.80 14.67
N LYS A 43 13.51 8.74 13.73
CA LYS A 43 14.26 8.90 12.46
C LYS A 43 14.12 7.73 11.49
N LYS A 44 13.06 6.93 11.58
CA LYS A 44 12.72 5.92 10.56
C LYS A 44 12.08 6.57 9.33
N LYS A 45 12.23 5.93 8.18
CA LYS A 45 11.65 6.31 6.88
C LYS A 45 10.86 5.15 6.32
N PHE A 46 9.68 5.42 5.76
CA PHE A 46 8.69 4.39 5.40
C PHE A 46 8.20 4.55 3.98
N VAL A 47 8.42 3.57 3.10
CA VAL A 47 7.67 3.47 1.84
C VAL A 47 6.49 2.55 2.08
N ILE A 48 5.27 3.04 1.91
CA ILE A 48 4.05 2.28 2.19
C ILE A 48 3.32 2.04 0.87
N VAL A 49 3.03 0.78 0.54
CA VAL A 49 2.31 0.38 -0.66
C VAL A 49 0.92 -0.10 -0.28
N ALA A 50 -0.13 0.63 -0.69
CA ALA A 50 -1.50 0.29 -0.36
C ALA A 50 -2.08 -0.77 -1.31
N GLY A 51 -2.71 -1.81 -0.76
CA GLY A 51 -3.47 -2.81 -1.49
C GLY A 51 -4.90 -2.36 -1.85
N GLY A 52 -5.56 -3.08 -2.77
CA GLY A 52 -6.91 -2.75 -3.26
C GLY A 52 -8.06 -3.23 -2.36
N GLY A 53 -7.89 -4.37 -1.67
CA GLY A 53 -8.85 -4.83 -0.66
C GLY A 53 -10.20 -5.25 -1.23
N GLN A 54 -11.23 -5.16 -0.41
CA GLN A 54 -12.59 -5.50 -0.81
C GLN A 54 -13.19 -4.49 -1.78
N LEU A 55 -12.75 -3.23 -1.75
CA LEU A 55 -13.10 -2.22 -2.74
C LEU A 55 -12.78 -2.70 -4.17
N ALA A 56 -11.55 -3.18 -4.39
CA ALA A 56 -11.15 -3.73 -5.69
C ALA A 56 -12.07 -4.89 -6.11
N ARG A 57 -12.32 -5.83 -5.19
CA ARG A 57 -13.13 -7.03 -5.45
C ARG A 57 -14.58 -6.68 -5.80
N LYS A 58 -15.22 -5.80 -5.01
CA LYS A 58 -16.60 -5.35 -5.24
C LYS A 58 -16.75 -4.72 -6.63
N PHE A 59 -15.82 -3.83 -7.02
CA PHE A 59 -15.89 -3.18 -8.33
C PHE A 59 -15.59 -4.13 -9.50
N GLN A 60 -14.62 -5.04 -9.33
CA GLN A 60 -14.32 -6.07 -10.32
C GLN A 60 -15.51 -7.02 -10.52
N LEU A 61 -16.18 -7.43 -9.44
CA LEU A 61 -17.39 -8.26 -9.49
C LEU A 61 -18.53 -7.55 -10.22
N ALA A 62 -18.84 -6.31 -9.85
CA ALA A 62 -19.85 -5.51 -10.54
C ALA A 62 -19.55 -5.38 -12.05
N SER A 63 -18.28 -5.26 -12.42
CA SER A 63 -17.88 -5.20 -13.83
C SER A 63 -18.09 -6.54 -14.56
N LYS A 64 -17.86 -7.67 -13.89
CA LYS A 64 -18.15 -9.01 -14.43
C LYS A 64 -19.64 -9.31 -14.57
N GLU A 65 -20.47 -8.73 -13.70
CA GLU A 65 -21.93 -8.90 -13.76
C GLU A 65 -22.55 -8.13 -14.94
N ILE A 66 -21.95 -7.01 -15.34
CA ILE A 66 -22.49 -6.12 -16.38
C ILE A 66 -21.89 -6.42 -17.76
N LYS A 67 -20.59 -6.76 -17.84
CA LYS A 67 -19.87 -6.97 -19.10
C LYS A 67 -19.77 -8.45 -19.41
N SER A 68 -20.17 -8.84 -20.63
CA SER A 68 -20.15 -10.23 -21.11
C SER A 68 -18.76 -10.88 -21.05
N GLU A 69 -17.71 -10.13 -21.39
CA GLU A 69 -16.32 -10.59 -21.34
C GLU A 69 -15.41 -9.51 -20.73
N LEU A 70 -15.12 -9.60 -19.44
CA LEU A 70 -14.16 -8.72 -18.77
C LEU A 70 -12.74 -9.26 -18.96
N THR A 71 -11.88 -8.51 -19.65
CA THR A 71 -10.47 -8.90 -19.80
C THR A 71 -9.71 -8.75 -18.47
N GLN A 72 -8.62 -9.51 -18.32
CA GLN A 72 -7.76 -9.40 -17.14
C GLN A 72 -7.18 -7.99 -16.99
N GLU A 73 -6.81 -7.35 -18.10
CA GLU A 73 -6.25 -6.00 -18.08
C GLU A 73 -7.26 -4.96 -17.55
N GLU A 74 -8.52 -5.04 -17.99
CA GLU A 74 -9.59 -4.17 -17.51
C GLU A 74 -9.87 -4.39 -16.01
N ALA A 75 -9.93 -5.65 -15.58
CA ALA A 75 -10.09 -5.99 -14.18
C ALA A 75 -8.92 -5.45 -13.34
N ASP A 76 -7.70 -5.55 -13.84
CA ASP A 76 -6.50 -5.03 -13.16
C ASP A 76 -6.55 -3.51 -13.03
N TRP A 77 -7.01 -2.78 -14.06
CA TRP A 77 -7.17 -1.33 -13.98
C TRP A 77 -8.12 -0.91 -12.87
N ILE A 78 -9.27 -1.59 -12.74
CA ILE A 78 -10.21 -1.37 -11.63
C ILE A 78 -9.51 -1.60 -10.28
N GLY A 79 -8.78 -2.71 -10.15
CA GLY A 79 -8.01 -3.02 -8.95
C GLY A 79 -6.96 -1.97 -8.62
N ILE A 80 -6.25 -1.47 -9.63
CA ILE A 80 -5.25 -0.41 -9.51
C ILE A 80 -5.92 0.89 -9.02
N HIS A 81 -7.08 1.26 -9.55
CA HIS A 81 -7.79 2.46 -9.10
C HIS A 81 -8.25 2.34 -7.64
N ALA A 82 -8.71 1.16 -7.20
CA ALA A 82 -9.01 0.91 -5.79
C ALA A 82 -7.75 1.06 -4.91
N THR A 83 -6.58 0.55 -5.34
CA THR A 83 -5.32 0.75 -4.59
C THR A 83 -4.92 2.22 -4.50
N ARG A 84 -5.19 3.01 -5.55
CA ARG A 84 -4.90 4.46 -5.59
C ARG A 84 -5.78 5.22 -4.61
N LEU A 85 -7.06 4.86 -4.51
CA LEU A 85 -7.96 5.47 -3.53
C LEU A 85 -7.53 5.17 -2.09
N ASN A 86 -7.19 3.92 -1.79
CA ASN A 86 -6.64 3.54 -0.49
C ASN A 86 -5.31 4.26 -0.18
N ALA A 87 -4.41 4.36 -1.17
CA ALA A 87 -3.17 5.11 -1.04
C ALA A 87 -3.42 6.61 -0.77
N GLN A 88 -4.41 7.19 -1.44
CA GLN A 88 -4.79 8.58 -1.23
C GLN A 88 -5.32 8.80 0.19
N LEU A 89 -6.15 7.89 0.71
CA LEU A 89 -6.61 7.93 2.10
C LEU A 89 -5.43 7.95 3.08
N LEU A 90 -4.48 7.02 2.92
CA LEU A 90 -3.28 6.94 3.78
C LEU A 90 -2.44 8.22 3.69
N ARG A 91 -2.22 8.76 2.47
CA ARG A 91 -1.50 10.02 2.28
C ARG A 91 -2.22 11.18 2.97
N THR A 92 -3.54 11.23 2.92
CA THR A 92 -4.34 12.29 3.55
C THR A 92 -4.19 12.26 5.07
N VAL A 93 -4.31 11.09 5.70
CA VAL A 93 -4.20 10.99 7.17
C VAL A 93 -2.75 11.18 7.69
N LEU A 94 -1.74 10.99 6.83
CA LEU A 94 -0.31 11.18 7.13
C LEU A 94 0.29 12.45 6.48
N ALA A 95 -0.53 13.40 6.05
CA ALA A 95 -0.11 14.49 5.16
C ALA A 95 1.07 15.32 5.68
N ASN A 96 1.21 15.50 7.00
CA ASN A 96 2.27 16.29 7.62
C ASN A 96 3.68 15.70 7.45
N ILE A 97 3.77 14.38 7.23
CA ILE A 97 5.04 13.65 7.19
C ILE A 97 5.24 12.88 5.88
N THR A 98 4.36 13.08 4.90
CA THR A 98 4.29 12.29 3.67
C THR A 98 4.53 13.15 2.44
N ASP A 99 5.21 12.59 1.44
CA ASP A 99 5.27 13.20 0.10
C ASP A 99 3.85 13.58 -0.39
N PRO A 100 3.66 14.79 -0.95
CA PRO A 100 2.32 15.23 -1.35
C PRO A 100 1.74 14.38 -2.48
N ILE A 101 2.59 13.64 -3.21
CA ILE A 101 2.25 12.86 -4.39
C ILE A 101 2.28 11.36 -4.05
N VAL A 102 1.18 10.67 -4.35
CA VAL A 102 1.16 9.20 -4.38
C VAL A 102 1.96 8.69 -5.59
N ILE A 103 2.87 7.74 -5.35
CA ILE A 103 3.59 7.02 -6.40
C ILE A 103 2.61 6.06 -7.09
N HIS A 104 2.41 6.28 -8.39
CA HIS A 104 1.59 5.41 -9.26
C HIS A 104 2.38 4.87 -10.46
N ARG A 105 3.69 5.12 -10.51
CA ARG A 105 4.62 4.61 -11.52
C ARG A 105 6.03 4.61 -10.95
N ARG A 106 6.88 3.70 -11.42
CA ARG A 106 8.29 3.65 -11.02
C ARG A 106 9.02 4.97 -11.34
N PHE A 107 10.00 5.34 -10.51
CA PHE A 107 10.82 6.56 -10.65
C PHE A 107 10.08 7.90 -10.63
N LYS A 108 8.82 7.93 -10.17
CA LYS A 108 8.07 9.18 -10.02
C LYS A 108 8.68 10.13 -8.98
N ILE A 109 9.29 9.58 -7.93
CA ILE A 109 10.02 10.34 -6.91
C ILE A 109 11.50 10.01 -7.07
N LYS A 110 12.30 11.02 -7.41
CA LYS A 110 13.77 10.91 -7.59
C LYS A 110 14.54 11.16 -6.29
N PHE A 111 13.99 11.99 -5.41
CA PHE A 111 14.59 12.33 -4.13
C PHE A 111 13.53 12.37 -3.03
N ARG A 112 13.88 11.85 -1.87
CA ARG A 112 12.96 11.72 -0.73
C ARG A 112 13.13 12.89 0.22
N GLN A 113 12.20 13.85 0.15
CA GLN A 113 12.19 15.01 1.04
C GLN A 113 11.45 14.69 2.35
N TYR A 114 10.44 13.84 2.28
CA TYR A 114 9.60 13.46 3.40
C TYR A 114 10.02 12.08 3.97
N PRO A 115 9.81 11.83 5.27
CA PRO A 115 10.12 10.55 5.88
C PRO A 115 9.19 9.43 5.41
N VAL A 116 7.96 9.76 4.98
CA VAL A 116 6.97 8.80 4.47
C VAL A 116 6.70 9.03 2.99
N THR A 117 6.62 7.94 2.24
CA THR A 117 6.18 7.94 0.84
C THR A 117 5.09 6.90 0.66
N ILE A 118 3.99 7.27 0.02
CA ILE A 118 2.90 6.33 -0.28
C ILE A 118 2.94 5.94 -1.76
N SER A 119 2.77 4.65 -2.04
CA SER A 119 2.62 4.09 -3.37
C SER A 119 1.32 3.29 -3.49
N SER A 120 0.91 3.08 -4.73
CA SER A 120 -0.26 2.31 -5.14
C SER A 120 0.12 1.32 -6.24
N GLY A 121 -0.88 0.65 -6.82
CA GLY A 121 -0.78 -0.09 -8.08
C GLY A 121 -0.33 0.79 -9.24
N TRP A 122 0.47 0.23 -10.15
CA TRP A 122 1.08 0.97 -11.26
C TRP A 122 0.48 0.63 -12.61
N THR A 123 0.56 -0.64 -13.00
CA THR A 123 0.19 -1.16 -14.32
C THR A 123 -0.35 -2.58 -14.18
N PRO A 124 -1.24 -3.03 -15.09
CA PRO A 124 -1.76 -4.40 -15.10
C PRO A 124 -0.70 -5.49 -15.03
N GLY A 125 -1.11 -6.68 -14.58
CA GLY A 125 -0.25 -7.85 -14.39
C GLY A 125 0.63 -7.82 -13.14
N ASN A 126 0.52 -6.78 -12.29
CA ASN A 126 1.38 -6.61 -11.12
C ASN A 126 0.58 -6.54 -9.82
N SER A 127 0.96 -7.38 -8.85
CA SER A 127 0.44 -7.28 -7.49
C SER A 127 1.10 -6.12 -6.75
N THR A 128 0.46 -5.67 -5.66
CA THR A 128 1.06 -4.67 -4.77
C THR A 128 2.26 -5.20 -4.01
N ASP A 129 2.37 -6.52 -3.83
CA ASP A 129 3.57 -7.18 -3.28
C ASP A 129 4.75 -7.05 -4.24
N HIS A 130 4.52 -7.27 -5.55
CA HIS A 130 5.55 -7.09 -6.57
C HIS A 130 6.06 -5.64 -6.61
N ILE A 131 5.15 -4.67 -6.57
CA ILE A 131 5.49 -3.24 -6.52
C ILE A 131 6.30 -2.90 -5.26
N ALA A 132 5.90 -3.43 -4.10
CA ALA A 132 6.62 -3.21 -2.86
C ALA A 132 8.03 -3.83 -2.88
N ALA A 133 8.21 -4.99 -3.50
CA ALA A 133 9.52 -5.60 -3.71
C ALA A 133 10.41 -4.76 -4.64
N ILE A 134 9.86 -4.20 -5.73
CA ILE A 134 10.60 -3.27 -6.60
C ILE A 134 11.03 -2.03 -5.81
N LEU A 135 10.12 -1.44 -5.03
CA LEU A 135 10.42 -0.26 -4.22
C LEU A 135 11.46 -0.58 -3.13
N ALA A 136 11.39 -1.77 -2.52
CA ALA A 136 12.41 -2.23 -1.59
C ALA A 136 13.80 -2.24 -2.22
N LYS A 137 13.91 -2.74 -3.46
CA LYS A 137 15.16 -2.70 -4.25
C LYS A 137 15.58 -1.27 -4.60
N ASP A 138 14.67 -0.45 -5.10
CA ASP A 138 14.95 0.92 -5.55
C ASP A 138 15.42 1.82 -4.37
N PHE A 139 14.80 1.66 -3.20
CA PHE A 139 15.17 2.37 -1.98
C PHE A 139 16.26 1.67 -1.14
N LYS A 140 16.82 0.55 -1.62
CA LYS A 140 17.87 -0.24 -0.95
C LYS A 140 17.54 -0.54 0.51
N THR A 141 16.28 -0.86 0.81
CA THR A 141 15.87 -1.27 2.15
C THR A 141 16.41 -2.65 2.47
N LYS A 142 16.73 -2.90 3.75
CA LYS A 142 16.97 -4.28 4.25
C LYS A 142 15.75 -4.87 4.94
N VAL A 143 14.70 -4.05 5.16
CA VAL A 143 13.48 -4.46 5.85
C VAL A 143 12.30 -4.26 4.91
N PHE A 144 11.62 -5.36 4.62
CA PHE A 144 10.39 -5.43 3.85
C PHE A 144 9.33 -6.16 4.68
N ILE A 145 8.19 -5.51 4.88
CA ILE A 145 7.09 -6.02 5.71
C ILE A 145 5.86 -6.17 4.84
N VAL A 146 5.23 -7.34 4.89
CA VAL A 146 3.92 -7.59 4.31
C VAL A 146 2.90 -7.62 5.45
N ALA A 147 2.18 -6.52 5.64
CA ALA A 147 1.06 -6.47 6.55
C ALA A 147 -0.18 -6.92 5.79
N GLY A 148 -0.62 -8.16 5.98
CA GLY A 148 -1.72 -8.76 5.22
C GLY A 148 -2.48 -9.82 6.00
N LYS A 149 -3.34 -10.55 5.28
CA LYS A 149 -3.90 -11.83 5.72
C LYS A 149 -3.40 -12.91 4.76
N PRO A 150 -3.06 -14.12 5.23
CA PRO A 150 -3.11 -14.61 6.62
C PRO A 150 -1.99 -14.03 7.52
N GLU A 151 -2.07 -14.27 8.84
CA GLU A 151 -1.15 -13.66 9.84
C GLU A 151 0.33 -14.04 9.65
N TYR A 152 0.58 -15.26 9.17
CA TYR A 152 1.90 -15.81 8.92
C TYR A 152 1.93 -16.51 7.56
N MET A 153 3.14 -16.86 7.12
CA MET A 153 3.30 -17.81 6.03
C MET A 153 3.09 -19.21 6.61
N TYR A 154 2.11 -19.92 6.06
CA TYR A 154 1.82 -21.31 6.39
C TYR A 154 2.33 -22.21 5.25
N ASP A 155 2.60 -23.47 5.57
CA ASP A 155 3.00 -24.48 4.60
C ASP A 155 1.84 -24.98 3.73
N LYS A 156 0.58 -24.73 4.17
CA LYS A 156 -0.67 -25.02 3.45
C LYS A 156 -1.76 -24.01 3.79
#